data_AF-A0A6L5YBU8-F1
#
_entry.id   AF-A0A6L5YBU8-F1
#
_cell.length_a   1.000
_cell.length_b   1.000
_cell.length_c   1.000
_cell.angle_alpha   90.00
_cell.angle_beta   90.00
_cell.angle_gamma   90.00
#
_symmetry.space_group_name_H-M   'P 1'
#
loop_
_entity.id
_entity.type
_entity.pdbx_description
1 polymer ?
#
loop_
_entity_poly.entity_id
_entity_poly.type
_entity_poly.pdbx_seq_one_letter_code
_entity_poly.pdbx_strand_id
1 'polypeptide(L)'
;MGYLHQTSVRRPKRFGRRFLSFHCGLEIGAGCPIMKFELFFFIKSVLKGAISMRLLQEPVTIKNVTLKNRLVMPPMAAEKADGGAVTAATLARYDEKTRGGFIGRVETEHCYVAGEKSKNAGSFALFRY
;
A
#
# COMPACT_ATOMS: atom_id res chain seq x y z
N MET A 1 -13.32 29.21 -20.18
CA MET A 1 -14.55 28.42 -19.95
C MET A 1 -14.54 27.26 -20.96
N GLY A 2 -14.18 26.05 -20.54
CA GLY A 2 -14.02 24.94 -21.50
C GLY A 2 -13.66 23.60 -20.87
N TYR A 3 -14.62 22.68 -20.99
CA TYR A 3 -14.50 21.22 -21.04
C TYR A 3 -14.16 20.44 -19.77
N LEU A 4 -15.24 20.03 -19.09
CA LEU A 4 -15.31 18.86 -18.23
C LEU A 4 -15.56 17.63 -19.11
N HIS A 5 -14.63 16.69 -19.16
CA HIS A 5 -14.88 15.33 -19.64
C HIS A 5 -14.09 14.38 -18.74
N GLN A 6 -14.75 13.73 -17.79
CA GLN A 6 -14.23 12.52 -17.17
C GLN A 6 -15.28 11.43 -17.22
N THR A 7 -14.93 10.43 -17.99
CA THR A 7 -15.63 9.18 -18.26
C THR A 7 -15.91 8.41 -16.97
N SER A 8 -17.17 8.06 -16.73
CA SER A 8 -17.59 7.19 -15.63
C SER A 8 -17.02 5.78 -15.84
N VAL A 9 -15.99 5.41 -15.07
CA VAL A 9 -15.58 4.01 -14.95
C VAL A 9 -16.62 3.31 -14.08
N ARG A 10 -17.47 2.49 -14.71
CA ARG A 10 -18.49 1.68 -14.02
C ARG A 10 -17.79 0.72 -13.06
N ARG A 11 -17.95 0.95 -11.75
CA ARG A 11 -17.60 -0.02 -10.72
C ARG A 11 -18.45 -1.28 -10.90
N PRO A 12 -17.89 -2.49 -10.72
CA PRO A 12 -18.70 -3.70 -10.71
C PRO A 12 -19.70 -3.64 -9.56
N LYS A 13 -20.99 -3.79 -9.89
CA LYS A 13 -22.09 -3.87 -8.92
C LYS A 13 -21.82 -5.04 -7.98
N ARG A 14 -21.51 -4.75 -6.71
CA ARG A 14 -21.55 -5.77 -5.63
C ARG A 14 -22.99 -6.22 -5.49
N PHE A 15 -23.25 -7.42 -6.00
CA PHE A 15 -24.50 -8.14 -5.87
C PHE A 15 -24.75 -8.41 -4.38
N GLY A 16 -25.87 -7.91 -3.86
CA GLY A 16 -26.22 -8.05 -2.46
C GLY A 16 -26.31 -9.52 -2.05
N ARG A 17 -25.58 -9.90 -1.01
CA ARG A 17 -25.91 -11.06 -0.21
C ARG A 17 -26.32 -10.57 1.16
N ARG A 18 -27.57 -10.86 1.50
CA ARG A 18 -28.17 -10.69 2.82
C ARG A 18 -27.20 -11.28 3.85
N PHE A 19 -26.92 -10.50 4.87
CA PHE A 19 -26.33 -10.97 6.12
C PHE A 19 -27.37 -11.90 6.76
N LEU A 20 -27.36 -13.18 6.39
CA LEU A 20 -28.19 -14.18 7.03
C LEU A 20 -27.46 -14.60 8.31
N SER A 21 -28.08 -14.27 9.45
CA SER A 21 -27.68 -14.72 10.77
C SER A 21 -27.45 -16.23 10.74
N PHE A 22 -26.21 -16.67 10.98
CA PHE A 22 -25.91 -18.09 11.12
C PHE A 22 -26.35 -18.54 12.51
N HIS A 23 -27.56 -19.09 12.58
CA HIS A 23 -27.90 -20.00 13.66
C HIS A 23 -27.02 -21.25 13.54
N CYS A 24 -26.30 -21.55 14.62
CA CYS A 24 -25.58 -22.79 14.80
C CYS A 24 -26.59 -23.95 14.79
N GLY A 25 -26.63 -24.69 13.69
CA GLY A 25 -27.34 -25.96 13.55
C GLY A 25 -26.35 -26.99 13.03
N LEU A 26 -25.66 -27.64 13.96
CA LEU A 26 -24.70 -28.71 13.69
C LEU A 26 -25.48 -30.03 13.60
N GLU A 27 -25.85 -30.45 12.40
CA GLU A 27 -26.22 -31.85 12.15
C GLU A 27 -25.23 -32.47 11.17
N ILE A 28 -24.39 -33.34 11.71
CA ILE A 28 -23.39 -34.12 10.99
C ILE A 28 -24.10 -35.36 10.45
N GLY A 29 -24.53 -35.30 9.19
CA GLY A 29 -25.10 -36.43 8.45
C GLY A 29 -24.45 -36.57 7.08
N ALA A 30 -23.68 -37.66 6.92
CA ALA A 30 -23.18 -38.27 5.68
C ALA A 30 -22.97 -37.38 4.42
N GLY A 31 -21.70 -37.05 4.14
CA GLY A 31 -21.18 -37.08 2.77
C GLY A 31 -21.62 -36.00 1.78
N CYS A 32 -21.56 -34.71 2.15
CA CYS A 32 -21.71 -33.60 1.21
C CYS A 32 -20.39 -33.26 0.47
N PRO A 33 -20.22 -33.53 -0.83
CA PRO A 33 -19.03 -33.11 -1.59
C PRO A 33 -18.91 -31.59 -1.75
N ILE A 34 -20.00 -30.85 -1.48
CA ILE A 34 -20.11 -29.39 -1.62
C ILE A 34 -19.31 -28.67 -0.52
N MET A 35 -19.25 -29.23 0.70
CA MET A 35 -18.49 -28.66 1.82
C MET A 35 -16.97 -28.75 1.62
N LYS A 36 -16.50 -29.67 0.77
CA LYS A 36 -15.07 -29.77 0.42
C LYS A 36 -14.62 -28.63 -0.48
N PHE A 37 -15.47 -28.13 -1.37
CA PHE A 37 -15.09 -27.10 -2.34
C PHE A 37 -14.94 -25.71 -1.69
N GLU A 38 -15.88 -25.33 -0.83
CA GLU A 38 -15.82 -24.07 -0.07
C GLU A 38 -14.67 -24.06 0.94
N LEU A 39 -14.49 -25.17 1.68
CA LEU A 39 -13.38 -25.32 2.62
C LEU A 39 -12.03 -25.32 1.89
N PHE A 40 -11.93 -25.96 0.72
CA PHE A 40 -10.73 -25.93 -0.10
C PHE A 40 -10.41 -24.53 -0.62
N PHE A 41 -11.42 -23.78 -1.08
CA PHE A 41 -11.23 -22.41 -1.53
C PHE A 41 -10.79 -21.50 -0.38
N PHE A 42 -11.41 -21.65 0.79
CA PHE A 42 -11.04 -20.93 2.00
C PHE A 42 -9.60 -21.25 2.43
N ILE A 43 -9.22 -22.53 2.52
CA ILE A 43 -7.87 -22.96 2.87
C ILE A 43 -6.85 -22.43 1.85
N LYS A 44 -7.13 -22.49 0.55
CA LYS A 44 -6.24 -21.90 -0.46
C LYS A 44 -6.12 -20.38 -0.35
N SER A 45 -7.20 -19.68 -0.03
CA SER A 45 -7.19 -18.23 0.19
C SER A 45 -6.32 -17.87 1.41
N VAL A 46 -6.50 -18.59 2.52
CA VAL A 46 -5.69 -18.41 3.74
C VAL A 46 -4.22 -18.76 3.49
N LEU A 47 -3.93 -19.91 2.84
CA LEU A 47 -2.56 -20.27 2.48
C LEU A 47 -1.92 -19.26 1.52
N LYS A 48 -2.67 -18.76 0.54
CA LYS A 48 -2.19 -17.72 -0.39
C LYS A 48 -1.85 -16.44 0.36
N GLY A 49 -2.69 -16.03 1.32
CA GLY A 49 -2.42 -14.90 2.20
C GLY A 49 -1.18 -15.13 3.07
N ALA A 50 -1.05 -16.30 3.69
CA ALA A 50 0.09 -16.65 4.54
C ALA A 50 1.42 -16.69 3.74
N ILE A 51 1.42 -17.29 2.56
CA ILE A 51 2.58 -17.31 1.64
C ILE A 51 2.91 -15.88 1.19
N SER A 52 1.90 -15.08 0.83
CA SER A 52 2.09 -13.68 0.46
C SER A 52 2.75 -12.88 1.59
N MET A 53 2.32 -13.07 2.84
CA MET A 53 2.91 -12.39 4.00
C MET A 53 4.35 -12.83 4.26
N ARG A 54 4.67 -14.12 4.06
CA ARG A 54 6.04 -14.63 4.17
C ARG A 54 6.96 -14.00 3.13
N LEU A 55 6.53 -13.97 1.86
CA LEU A 55 7.30 -13.38 0.76
C LEU A 55 7.62 -11.89 0.99
N LEU A 56 6.70 -11.14 1.63
CA LEU A 56 6.92 -9.73 1.94
C LEU A 56 8.04 -9.51 2.96
N GLN A 57 8.28 -10.46 3.86
CA GLN A 57 9.31 -10.38 4.90
C GLN A 57 10.68 -10.86 4.42
N GLU A 58 10.75 -11.53 3.27
CA GLU A 58 12.00 -12.04 2.73
C GLU A 58 12.90 -10.90 2.21
N PRO A 59 14.22 -10.98 2.44
CA PRO A 59 15.15 -10.02 1.90
C PRO A 59 15.21 -10.08 0.37
N VAL A 60 15.53 -8.95 -0.25
CA VAL A 60 15.71 -8.85 -1.70
C VAL A 60 16.91 -7.96 -2.01
N THR A 61 17.78 -8.43 -2.90
CA THR A 61 18.91 -7.63 -3.38
C THR A 61 18.55 -6.97 -4.71
N ILE A 62 18.67 -5.65 -4.76
CA ILE A 62 18.46 -4.83 -5.96
C ILE A 62 19.81 -4.19 -6.28
N LYS A 63 20.44 -4.60 -7.39
CA LYS A 63 21.81 -4.22 -7.76
C LYS A 63 22.78 -4.51 -6.60
N ASN A 64 23.26 -3.47 -5.91
CA ASN A 64 24.27 -3.55 -4.87
C ASN A 64 23.69 -3.27 -3.47
N VAL A 65 22.35 -3.20 -3.34
CA VAL A 65 21.65 -2.90 -2.09
C VAL A 65 20.73 -4.05 -1.71
N THR A 66 20.94 -4.61 -0.52
CA THR A 66 20.07 -5.65 0.04
C THR A 66 19.06 -5.03 1.00
N LEU A 67 17.77 -5.20 0.69
CA LEU A 67 16.67 -4.81 1.56
C LEU A 67 16.34 -5.98 2.49
N LYS A 68 16.11 -5.69 3.77
CA LYS A 68 15.73 -6.70 4.78
C LYS A 68 14.37 -7.36 4.52
N ASN A 69 13.51 -6.68 3.77
CA ASN A 69 12.20 -7.16 3.35
C ASN A 69 11.72 -6.39 2.12
N ARG A 70 10.58 -6.77 1.55
CA ARG A 70 10.02 -6.20 0.32
C ARG A 70 9.03 -5.06 0.58
N LEU A 71 8.92 -4.58 1.82
CA LEU A 71 8.05 -3.46 2.17
C LEU A 71 8.75 -2.15 1.83
N VAL A 72 8.12 -1.38 0.94
CA VAL A 72 8.62 -0.09 0.49
C VAL A 72 7.59 0.98 0.77
N MET A 73 8.02 2.10 1.34
CA MET A 73 7.22 3.31 1.38
C MET A 73 7.38 4.05 0.04
N PRO A 74 6.28 4.23 -0.74
CA PRO A 74 6.35 4.90 -2.03
C PRO A 74 6.57 6.41 -1.87
N PRO A 75 6.92 7.13 -2.96
CA PRO A 75 6.97 8.58 -2.96
C PRO A 75 5.58 9.14 -2.62
N MET A 76 5.46 9.71 -1.42
CA MET A 76 4.20 10.29 -0.93
C MET A 76 4.45 11.75 -0.57
N ALA A 77 3.99 12.66 -1.44
CA ALA A 77 4.06 14.10 -1.20
C ALA A 77 3.43 14.47 0.14
N ALA A 78 4.18 15.18 0.97
CA ALA A 78 3.72 15.63 2.28
C ALA A 78 3.31 17.09 2.28
N GLU A 79 3.77 17.86 1.28
CA GLU A 79 3.63 19.32 1.20
C GLU A 79 4.17 20.03 2.45
N LYS A 80 5.21 19.45 3.09
CA LYS A 80 5.80 19.94 4.35
C LYS A 80 7.13 20.70 4.16
N ALA A 81 7.65 20.78 2.95
CA ALA A 81 8.87 21.54 2.67
C ALA A 81 8.58 23.04 2.60
N ASP A 82 9.56 23.86 2.98
CA ASP A 82 9.45 25.32 2.89
C ASP A 82 10.39 25.83 1.79
N GLY A 83 9.82 26.36 0.71
CA GLY A 83 10.60 26.84 -0.43
C GLY A 83 11.55 25.81 -1.07
N GLY A 84 11.26 24.51 -0.96
CA GLY A 84 12.17 23.45 -1.41
C GLY A 84 13.05 22.85 -0.31
N ALA A 85 13.13 23.48 0.86
CA ALA A 85 14.01 23.08 1.95
C ALA A 85 13.39 22.03 2.88
N VAL A 86 14.25 21.19 3.46
CA VAL A 86 13.88 20.23 4.52
C VAL A 86 13.48 21.00 5.78
N THR A 87 12.30 20.69 6.33
CA THR A 87 11.82 21.27 7.59
C THR A 87 11.75 20.22 8.70
N ALA A 88 11.59 20.66 9.95
CA ALA A 88 11.36 19.77 11.09
C ALA A 88 10.11 18.89 10.89
N ALA A 89 9.07 19.43 10.26
CA ALA A 89 7.82 18.70 9.97
C ALA A 89 8.04 17.56 8.95
N THR A 90 8.96 17.75 8.00
CA THR A 90 9.41 16.68 7.10
C THR A 90 10.13 15.58 7.88
N LEU A 91 11.10 15.94 8.72
CA LEU A 91 11.87 14.97 9.49
C LEU A 91 10.95 14.15 10.41
N ALA A 92 10.03 14.82 11.12
CA ALA A 92 9.06 14.16 11.98
C ALA A 92 8.19 13.14 11.23
N ARG A 93 7.84 13.41 9.97
CA ARG A 93 7.06 12.47 9.14
C ARG A 93 7.87 11.21 8.82
N TYR A 94 9.11 11.35 8.36
CA TYR A 94 9.92 10.18 8.04
C TYR A 94 10.27 9.38 9.31
N ASP A 95 10.51 10.05 10.42
CA ASP A 95 10.70 9.39 11.72
C ASP A 95 9.44 8.60 12.12
N GLU A 96 8.25 9.22 12.08
CA GLU A 96 6.97 8.56 12.38
C GLU A 96 6.74 7.32 11.50
N LYS A 97 7.00 7.41 10.19
CA LYS A 97 6.74 6.32 9.24
C LYS A 97 7.77 5.20 9.30
N THR A 98 9.00 5.50 9.67
CA THR A 98 10.09 4.50 9.73
C THR A 98 10.26 3.90 11.12
N ARG A 99 9.61 4.47 12.13
CA ARG A 99 9.61 3.98 13.51
C ARG A 99 9.21 2.50 13.57
N GLY A 100 9.96 1.74 14.35
CA GLY A 100 9.78 0.28 14.47
C GLY A 100 10.52 -0.54 13.41
N GLY A 101 11.11 0.08 12.38
CA GLY A 101 12.04 -0.59 11.49
C GLY A 101 11.42 -1.71 10.64
N PHE A 102 10.12 -1.64 10.34
CA PHE A 102 9.45 -2.65 9.52
C PHE A 102 9.62 -2.42 8.01
N ILE A 103 9.91 -1.19 7.59
CA ILE A 103 10.04 -0.84 6.18
C ILE A 103 11.46 -1.14 5.70
N GLY A 104 11.59 -1.88 4.60
CA GLY A 104 12.86 -2.24 3.98
C GLY A 104 13.48 -1.08 3.21
N ARG A 105 12.67 -0.22 2.59
CA ARG A 105 13.11 0.97 1.86
C ARG A 105 12.09 2.10 1.91
N VAL A 106 12.57 3.32 1.98
CA VAL A 106 11.75 4.53 1.81
C VAL A 106 12.19 5.24 0.55
N GLU A 107 11.24 5.50 -0.35
CA GLU A 107 11.43 6.42 -1.45
C GLU A 107 10.87 7.78 -1.01
N THR A 108 11.74 8.79 -0.99
CA THR A 108 11.34 10.15 -0.61
C THR A 108 10.32 10.69 -1.60
N GLU A 109 9.53 11.66 -1.17
CA GLU A 109 8.62 12.38 -2.04
C GLU A 109 9.29 12.97 -3.29
N HIS A 110 8.48 13.36 -4.27
CA HIS A 110 8.97 13.94 -5.51
C HIS A 110 9.77 15.22 -5.22
N CYS A 111 11.04 15.22 -5.63
CA CYS A 111 11.94 16.36 -5.50
C CYS A 111 12.17 17.02 -6.86
N TYR A 112 12.04 18.34 -6.93
CA TYR A 112 12.44 19.12 -8.10
C TYR A 112 13.97 19.24 -8.16
N VAL A 113 14.55 19.10 -9.35
CA VAL A 113 15.97 19.40 -9.60
C VAL A 113 16.07 20.89 -9.95
N ALA A 114 17.04 21.61 -9.38
CA ALA A 114 17.20 23.06 -9.49
C ALA A 114 16.89 23.64 -10.90
N GLY A 115 15.96 24.59 -10.93
CA GLY A 115 15.41 25.30 -12.10
C GLY A 115 14.17 26.13 -11.72
N GLU A 116 13.56 26.88 -12.65
CA GLU A 116 12.49 27.88 -12.36
C GLU A 116 11.20 27.33 -11.68
N LYS A 117 11.03 26.01 -11.57
CA LYS A 117 9.80 25.36 -11.11
C LYS A 117 9.74 25.04 -9.60
N SER A 118 10.75 25.42 -8.82
CA SER A 118 10.80 25.21 -7.36
C SER A 118 9.96 26.23 -6.56
N LYS A 119 8.74 26.56 -7.01
CA LYS A 119 7.96 27.67 -6.45
C LYS A 119 6.66 27.27 -5.74
N ASN A 120 6.29 25.99 -5.71
CA ASN A 120 5.15 25.57 -4.88
C ASN A 120 5.60 25.36 -3.43
N ALA A 121 5.07 26.20 -2.54
CA ALA A 121 5.18 26.02 -1.09
C ALA A 121 4.74 24.58 -0.74
N GLY A 122 5.59 23.84 -0.03
CA GLY A 122 5.33 22.44 0.35
C GLY A 122 6.22 21.39 -0.33
N SER A 123 6.75 21.64 -1.53
CA SER A 123 7.48 20.60 -2.32
C SER A 123 8.99 20.61 -2.08
N PHE A 124 9.64 19.45 -2.21
CA PHE A 124 11.10 19.31 -2.07
C PHE A 124 11.87 19.81 -3.30
N ALA A 125 13.07 20.34 -3.08
CA ALA A 125 14.02 20.67 -4.13
C ALA A 125 15.46 20.22 -3.81
N LEU A 126 16.16 19.76 -4.84
CA LEU A 126 17.58 19.46 -4.82
C LEU A 126 18.33 20.61 -5.49
N PHE A 127 18.93 21.46 -4.67
CA PHE A 127 19.81 22.54 -5.11
C PHE A 127 21.23 22.00 -5.29
N ARG A 128 21.86 22.34 -6.43
CA ARG A 128 23.30 22.20 -6.57
C ARG A 128 23.95 23.39 -5.87
N TYR A 129 24.84 23.09 -4.92
CA TYR A 129 25.81 24.04 -4.38
C TYR A 129 27.03 24.10 -5.29
#